data_AF-A0A9P8W3T0-F1
#
_entry.id   AF-A0A9P8W3T0-F1
#
_cell.length_a   1.000
_cell.length_b   1.000
_cell.length_c   1.000
_cell.angle_alpha   90.00
_cell.angle_beta   90.00
_cell.angle_gamma   90.00
#
_symmetry.space_group_name_H-M   'P 1'
#
loop_
_entity.id
_entity.type
_entity.pdbx_description
1 polymer ?
#
loop_
_entity_poly.entity_id
_entity_poly.type
_entity_poly.pdbx_seq_one_letter_code
_entity_poly.pdbx_strand_id
1 'polypeptide(L)'
;MATLTGNQNTTATSADSEGVDTGGLDGVDVELQISVARGPYGAIHEPIHESLALGALISSNSGVSPGTTVKNASNHDWEYIHGAIWNDDPECQLFGDSPGRNHSYSTGGTWLLRSTDGKSQWNPNDLNMKRMRNPIGHSHYGDLQFFQCMASNRGEDPEITKAKVMLAIGEDGITPNTEVAKTKLIQFCPVRSLPPRYMPLTCTLAIDSRFQGFDIRRRALGSILHIIQDSYAIGHTRRALLNKEDKISDNPLQFKPGATDRWGAIVNFYTDFGQNGDLHANYDHENDGIPDPENLGNLDQ
;
A
#
# COMPACT_ATOMS: atom_id res chain seq x y z
N MET A 1 44.77 58.02 -15.83
CA MET A 1 46.03 57.29 -16.12
C MET A 1 45.84 55.84 -15.71
N ALA A 2 46.52 54.94 -16.42
CA ALA A 2 46.51 53.47 -16.42
C ALA A 2 46.48 52.78 -15.02
N THR A 3 46.16 51.49 -14.83
CA THR A 3 46.34 50.30 -15.67
C THR A 3 45.47 49.13 -15.15
N LEU A 4 45.10 48.21 -16.03
CA LEU A 4 44.60 46.84 -15.78
C LEU A 4 45.75 45.87 -15.45
N THR A 5 45.47 44.85 -14.60
CA THR A 5 45.86 43.41 -14.63
C THR A 5 45.66 42.84 -13.21
N GLY A 6 45.23 41.61 -12.89
CA GLY A 6 44.77 40.37 -13.52
C GLY A 6 44.56 39.39 -12.34
N ASN A 7 43.36 38.85 -12.10
CA ASN A 7 42.83 37.54 -12.49
C ASN A 7 42.93 36.40 -11.44
N GLN A 8 41.77 35.74 -11.24
CA GLN A 8 41.48 34.35 -10.78
C GLN A 8 41.11 34.02 -9.31
N ASN A 9 39.80 33.74 -9.14
CA ASN A 9 39.11 32.59 -8.52
C ASN A 9 39.60 32.07 -7.14
N THR A 10 38.75 31.86 -6.12
CA THR A 10 37.47 31.13 -6.12
C THR A 10 36.65 31.48 -4.87
N THR A 11 35.33 31.41 -5.02
CA THR A 11 34.26 31.70 -4.05
C THR A 11 34.01 30.56 -3.06
N ALA A 12 33.88 30.91 -1.78
CA ALA A 12 33.04 30.20 -0.80
C ALA A 12 32.67 31.18 0.32
N THR A 13 31.49 31.78 0.24
CA THR A 13 30.90 32.58 1.33
C THR A 13 29.74 31.80 1.92
N SER A 14 29.95 31.29 3.13
CA SER A 14 28.88 30.96 4.07
C SER A 14 28.46 32.25 4.80
N ALA A 15 27.17 32.56 4.80
CA ALA A 15 26.41 33.00 5.97
C ALA A 15 25.07 33.63 5.56
N ASP A 16 24.05 33.24 6.32
CA ASP A 16 22.82 33.95 6.68
C ASP A 16 21.63 34.01 5.72
N SER A 17 20.56 33.32 6.13
CA SER A 17 19.18 33.85 6.18
C SER A 17 18.37 32.92 7.09
N GLU A 18 18.10 33.33 8.33
CA GLU A 18 16.85 33.95 8.77
C GLU A 18 15.68 32.97 8.96
N GLY A 19 15.04 33.10 10.12
CA GLY A 19 14.07 32.16 10.66
C GLY A 19 12.83 31.97 9.81
N VAL A 20 12.40 30.73 9.68
CA VAL A 20 11.05 30.39 9.23
C VAL A 20 10.22 30.07 10.46
N ASP A 21 9.24 30.96 10.67
CA ASP A 21 8.10 30.84 11.55
C ASP A 21 7.40 29.49 11.36
N THR A 22 7.44 28.63 12.37
CA THR A 22 6.71 27.36 12.42
C THR A 22 5.27 27.61 12.89
N GLY A 23 4.57 28.52 12.20
CA GLY A 23 3.19 28.86 12.48
C GLY A 23 2.23 27.78 11.99
N GLY A 24 1.69 26.99 12.93
CA GLY A 24 0.40 26.33 12.80
C GLY A 24 0.34 25.10 11.89
N LEU A 25 1.02 24.01 12.26
CA LEU A 25 0.72 22.67 11.76
C LEU A 25 -0.22 21.97 12.75
N ASP A 26 -1.50 22.34 12.74
CA ASP A 26 -2.55 21.49 13.28
C ASP A 26 -3.09 20.65 12.12
N GLY A 27 -2.83 19.34 12.20
CA GLY A 27 -3.21 18.36 11.21
C GLY A 27 -4.71 18.20 11.10
N VAL A 28 -5.23 18.22 9.88
CA VAL A 28 -6.57 17.75 9.53
C VAL A 28 -6.50 17.22 8.10
N ASP A 29 -6.31 15.91 7.99
CA ASP A 29 -7.25 14.99 7.37
C ASP A 29 -7.87 15.34 5.99
N VAL A 30 -7.42 14.60 4.97
CA VAL A 30 -7.85 14.71 3.57
C VAL A 30 -8.26 13.31 3.06
N GLU A 31 -9.43 13.20 2.44
CA GLU A 31 -10.14 11.93 2.20
C GLU A 31 -9.97 11.39 0.77
N LEU A 32 -9.34 10.22 0.67
CA LEU A 32 -9.36 9.30 -0.45
C LEU A 32 -9.39 7.91 0.18
N GLN A 33 -10.46 7.14 -0.06
CA GLN A 33 -10.84 5.98 0.75
C GLN A 33 -10.63 4.68 -0.01
N ILE A 34 -9.88 3.72 0.57
CA ILE A 34 -9.64 2.41 -0.08
C ILE A 34 -9.63 1.28 0.96
N SER A 35 -10.61 0.37 0.93
CA SER A 35 -10.74 -0.76 1.88
C SER A 35 -10.64 -2.15 1.27
N VAL A 36 -10.24 -3.09 2.12
CA VAL A 36 -10.38 -4.54 1.90
C VAL A 36 -11.55 -5.06 2.75
N ALA A 37 -12.32 -6.00 2.21
CA ALA A 37 -13.39 -6.64 2.98
C ALA A 37 -12.83 -7.44 4.17
N ARG A 38 -13.34 -7.18 5.38
CA ARG A 38 -12.93 -7.86 6.62
C ARG A 38 -14.14 -8.37 7.40
N GLY A 39 -13.88 -9.07 8.51
CA GLY A 39 -14.91 -9.54 9.43
C GLY A 39 -15.75 -10.72 8.94
N PRO A 40 -16.83 -11.09 9.67
CA PRO A 40 -17.56 -12.32 9.42
C PRO A 40 -18.12 -12.38 7.99
N TYR A 41 -17.64 -13.34 7.21
CA TYR A 41 -18.06 -13.57 5.83
C TYR A 41 -17.80 -12.40 4.87
N GLY A 42 -16.85 -11.52 5.19
CA GLY A 42 -16.56 -10.32 4.41
C GLY A 42 -17.65 -9.24 4.52
N ALA A 43 -18.40 -9.22 5.63
CA ALA A 43 -19.52 -8.30 5.84
C ALA A 43 -19.12 -6.97 6.49
N ILE A 44 -17.84 -6.75 6.80
CA ILE A 44 -17.34 -5.51 7.42
C ILE A 44 -16.42 -4.82 6.40
N HIS A 45 -16.75 -3.57 6.06
CA HIS A 45 -16.15 -2.75 5.00
C HIS A 45 -16.42 -3.25 3.57
N GLU A 46 -16.30 -2.34 2.61
CA GLU A 46 -16.52 -2.63 1.19
C GLU A 46 -15.23 -3.14 0.52
N PRO A 47 -15.31 -4.06 -0.46
CA PRO A 47 -14.14 -4.64 -1.12
C PRO A 47 -13.60 -3.72 -2.22
N ILE A 48 -13.12 -2.52 -1.84
CA ILE A 48 -12.72 -1.47 -2.78
C ILE A 48 -11.45 -1.88 -3.53
N HIS A 49 -10.41 -2.33 -2.82
CA HIS A 49 -9.16 -2.78 -3.44
C HIS A 49 -9.40 -3.88 -4.47
N GLU A 50 -10.23 -4.85 -4.09
CA GLU A 50 -10.61 -5.98 -4.92
C GLU A 50 -11.41 -5.52 -6.16
N SER A 51 -12.36 -4.59 -5.97
CA SER A 51 -13.20 -4.08 -7.04
C SER A 51 -12.43 -3.20 -8.02
N LEU A 52 -11.55 -2.31 -7.52
CA LEU A 52 -10.64 -1.51 -8.34
C LEU A 52 -9.63 -2.40 -9.08
N ALA A 53 -9.11 -3.46 -8.45
CA ALA A 53 -8.22 -4.41 -9.09
C ALA A 53 -8.94 -5.15 -10.23
N LEU A 54 -10.17 -5.62 -10.01
CA LEU A 54 -11.01 -6.22 -11.05
C LEU A 54 -11.32 -5.22 -12.18
N GLY A 55 -11.69 -3.99 -11.84
CA GLY A 55 -11.97 -2.93 -12.82
C GLY A 55 -10.78 -2.64 -13.73
N ALA A 56 -9.58 -2.54 -13.15
CA ALA A 56 -8.33 -2.37 -13.91
C ALA A 56 -8.05 -3.58 -14.81
N LEU A 57 -8.27 -4.80 -14.31
CA LEU A 57 -8.08 -6.02 -15.09
C LEU A 57 -9.08 -6.14 -16.24
N ILE A 58 -10.37 -5.85 -16.02
CA ILE A 58 -11.42 -5.84 -17.05
C ILE A 58 -11.12 -4.81 -18.14
N SER A 59 -10.60 -3.64 -17.74
CA SER A 59 -10.24 -2.56 -18.65
C SER A 59 -8.92 -2.81 -19.41
N SER A 60 -8.29 -3.96 -19.20
CA SER A 60 -7.01 -4.35 -19.79
C SER A 60 -7.13 -5.63 -20.63
N ASN A 61 -6.04 -6.02 -21.30
CA ASN A 61 -5.95 -7.31 -22.01
C ASN A 61 -5.65 -8.51 -21.09
N SER A 62 -6.03 -8.44 -19.80
CA SER A 62 -5.79 -9.50 -18.81
C SER A 62 -6.58 -10.79 -19.06
N GLY A 63 -7.68 -10.70 -19.84
CA GLY A 63 -8.61 -11.81 -20.09
C GLY A 63 -9.72 -11.98 -19.05
N VAL A 64 -9.82 -11.07 -18.06
CA VAL A 64 -10.99 -11.01 -17.16
C VAL A 64 -12.19 -10.49 -17.94
N SER A 65 -13.34 -11.15 -17.80
CA SER A 65 -14.53 -10.85 -18.60
C SER A 65 -15.23 -9.58 -18.09
N PRO A 66 -15.80 -8.76 -18.99
CA PRO A 66 -16.71 -7.69 -18.59
C PRO A 66 -17.85 -8.23 -17.72
N GLY A 67 -18.22 -7.50 -16.66
CA GLY A 67 -19.25 -7.92 -15.70
C GLY A 67 -18.77 -8.91 -14.62
N THR A 68 -17.47 -9.22 -14.58
CA THR A 68 -16.88 -9.91 -13.43
C THR A 68 -16.91 -9.02 -12.19
N THR A 69 -17.39 -9.56 -11.08
CA THR A 69 -17.48 -8.94 -9.76
C THR A 69 -16.85 -9.88 -8.73
N VAL A 70 -16.54 -9.38 -7.53
CA VAL A 70 -16.05 -10.21 -6.42
C VAL A 70 -16.97 -11.41 -6.14
N LYS A 71 -18.29 -11.25 -6.36
CA LYS A 71 -19.30 -12.30 -6.10
C LYS A 71 -19.35 -13.40 -7.16
N ASN A 72 -18.96 -13.11 -8.41
CA ASN A 72 -19.10 -14.04 -9.53
C ASN A 72 -17.77 -14.42 -10.21
N ALA A 73 -16.65 -13.87 -9.73
CA ALA A 73 -15.32 -14.16 -10.26
C ALA A 73 -15.02 -15.67 -10.23
N SER A 74 -14.34 -16.14 -11.29
CA SER A 74 -13.89 -17.53 -11.35
C SER A 74 -12.81 -17.79 -10.30
N ASN A 75 -12.55 -19.05 -9.94
CA ASN A 75 -11.43 -19.38 -9.05
C ASN A 75 -10.08 -18.84 -9.58
N HIS A 76 -9.91 -18.78 -10.90
CA HIS A 76 -8.69 -18.26 -11.51
C HIS A 76 -8.60 -16.73 -11.37
N ASP A 77 -9.69 -16.00 -11.51
CA ASP A 77 -9.69 -14.54 -11.37
C ASP A 77 -9.61 -14.12 -9.89
N TRP A 78 -10.10 -14.97 -8.99
CA TRP A 78 -9.92 -14.85 -7.56
C TRP A 78 -8.45 -14.87 -7.11
N GLU A 79 -7.53 -15.40 -7.91
CA GLU A 79 -6.09 -15.27 -7.59
C GLU A 79 -5.61 -13.81 -7.68
N TYR A 80 -6.18 -12.98 -8.57
CA TYR A 80 -5.90 -11.54 -8.57
C TYR A 80 -6.47 -10.87 -7.33
N ILE A 81 -7.71 -11.21 -6.96
CA ILE A 81 -8.38 -10.68 -5.78
C ILE A 81 -7.60 -11.05 -4.50
N HIS A 82 -7.17 -12.31 -4.39
CA HIS A 82 -6.28 -12.75 -3.31
C HIS A 82 -4.99 -11.94 -3.25
N GLY A 83 -4.42 -11.60 -4.40
CA GLY A 83 -3.26 -10.71 -4.46
C GLY A 83 -3.57 -9.35 -3.85
N ALA A 84 -4.70 -8.77 -4.22
CA ALA A 84 -5.14 -7.48 -3.71
C ALA A 84 -5.47 -7.49 -2.20
N ILE A 85 -5.80 -8.65 -1.63
CA ILE A 85 -6.03 -8.82 -0.19
C ILE A 85 -4.73 -9.15 0.56
N TRP A 86 -3.76 -9.77 -0.11
CA TRP A 86 -2.61 -10.39 0.54
C TRP A 86 -1.75 -9.42 1.37
N ASN A 87 -1.57 -8.19 0.89
CA ASN A 87 -0.77 -7.17 1.58
C ASN A 87 -1.38 -6.83 2.96
N ASP A 88 -2.69 -6.95 3.07
CA ASP A 88 -3.46 -6.78 4.30
C ASP A 88 -3.59 -8.06 5.13
N ASP A 89 -3.58 -9.21 4.48
CA ASP A 89 -3.72 -10.51 5.10
C ASP A 89 -2.69 -11.51 4.57
N PRO A 90 -1.40 -11.32 4.94
CA PRO A 90 -0.32 -12.16 4.42
C PRO A 90 -0.39 -13.61 4.91
N GLU A 91 -1.25 -13.89 5.90
CA GLU A 91 -1.47 -15.23 6.47
C GLU A 91 -2.76 -15.87 5.99
N CYS A 92 -3.49 -15.27 5.04
CA CYS A 92 -4.72 -15.82 4.47
C CYS A 92 -5.77 -16.15 5.55
N GLN A 93 -5.91 -15.32 6.57
CA GLN A 93 -6.85 -15.49 7.68
C GLN A 93 -8.27 -14.97 7.38
N LEU A 94 -8.46 -14.14 6.36
CA LEU A 94 -9.75 -13.60 5.94
C LEU A 94 -10.54 -14.55 5.04
N PHE A 95 -9.92 -15.63 4.56
CA PHE A 95 -10.54 -16.62 3.68
C PHE A 95 -10.14 -18.06 4.03
N GLY A 96 -11.05 -18.98 3.78
CA GLY A 96 -10.79 -20.40 3.79
C GLY A 96 -10.21 -20.84 2.45
N ASP A 97 -8.96 -21.28 2.45
CA ASP A 97 -8.34 -21.90 1.28
C ASP A 97 -8.61 -23.42 1.27
N SER A 98 -9.08 -23.98 0.17
CA SER A 98 -9.32 -25.42 0.00
C SER A 98 -8.87 -25.89 -1.40
N PRO A 99 -8.58 -27.19 -1.60
CA PRO A 99 -8.08 -27.67 -2.88
C PRO A 99 -8.88 -27.26 -4.12
N GLY A 100 -10.21 -27.16 -4.01
CA GLY A 100 -11.10 -26.81 -5.12
C GLY A 100 -11.71 -25.40 -5.06
N ARG A 101 -11.42 -24.61 -4.03
CA ARG A 101 -12.05 -23.30 -3.83
C ARG A 101 -11.15 -22.37 -3.02
N ASN A 102 -10.95 -21.16 -3.53
CA ASN A 102 -10.14 -20.10 -2.96
C ASN A 102 -10.93 -18.80 -2.70
N HIS A 103 -12.26 -18.81 -2.63
CA HIS A 103 -13.06 -17.57 -2.54
C HIS A 103 -14.08 -17.58 -1.39
N SER A 104 -13.85 -18.38 -0.35
CA SER A 104 -14.76 -18.46 0.79
C SER A 104 -14.25 -17.59 1.92
N TYR A 105 -14.94 -16.50 2.25
CA TYR A 105 -14.59 -15.68 3.41
C TYR A 105 -14.65 -16.49 4.71
N SER A 106 -13.69 -16.22 5.59
CA SER A 106 -13.66 -16.74 6.95
C SER A 106 -14.49 -15.84 7.89
N THR A 107 -14.44 -16.10 9.19
CA THR A 107 -15.03 -15.18 10.18
C THR A 107 -14.17 -13.94 10.43
N GLY A 108 -12.92 -13.90 9.96
CA GLY A 108 -11.96 -12.81 10.20
C GLY A 108 -11.44 -12.69 11.63
N GLY A 109 -11.90 -13.54 12.57
CA GLY A 109 -11.55 -13.42 14.00
C GLY A 109 -10.06 -13.61 14.29
N THR A 110 -9.40 -14.57 13.64
CA THR A 110 -7.95 -14.76 13.78
C THR A 110 -7.18 -13.57 13.25
N TRP A 111 -7.59 -13.02 12.11
CA TRP A 111 -6.98 -11.82 11.53
C TRP A 111 -7.05 -10.65 12.52
N LEU A 112 -8.24 -10.39 13.10
CA LEU A 112 -8.45 -9.29 14.06
C LEU A 112 -7.57 -9.42 15.30
N LEU A 113 -7.49 -10.61 15.88
CA LEU A 113 -6.62 -10.88 17.04
C LEU A 113 -5.16 -10.61 16.70
N ARG A 114 -4.70 -11.06 15.53
CA ARG A 114 -3.30 -10.92 15.10
C ARG A 114 -2.94 -9.49 14.71
N SER A 115 -3.86 -8.76 14.08
CA SER A 115 -3.71 -7.33 13.80
C SER A 115 -3.60 -6.55 15.12
N THR A 116 -4.52 -6.77 16.07
CA THR A 116 -4.50 -6.13 17.40
C THR A 116 -3.19 -6.42 18.16
N ASP A 117 -2.78 -7.69 18.16
CA ASP A 117 -1.49 -8.09 18.73
C ASP A 117 -0.33 -7.40 18.02
N GLY A 118 -0.35 -7.32 16.69
CA GLY A 118 0.66 -6.65 15.87
C GLY A 118 0.87 -5.20 16.28
N LYS A 119 -0.22 -4.43 16.43
CA LYS A 119 -0.19 -3.02 16.86
C LYS A 119 0.54 -2.85 18.19
N SER A 120 0.26 -3.74 19.15
CA SER A 120 0.94 -3.71 20.45
C SER A 120 2.41 -4.13 20.36
N GLN A 121 2.72 -5.16 19.56
CA GLN A 121 4.03 -5.79 19.47
C GLN A 121 5.07 -4.94 18.70
N TRP A 122 4.59 -4.07 17.80
CA TRP A 122 5.40 -3.16 17.00
C TRP A 122 5.46 -1.74 17.59
N ASN A 123 4.98 -1.54 18.82
CA ASN A 123 5.20 -0.28 19.54
C ASN A 123 6.72 -0.06 19.75
N PRO A 124 7.33 1.01 19.19
CA PRO A 124 8.76 1.28 19.31
C PRO A 124 9.20 1.58 20.75
N ASN A 125 8.27 1.93 21.64
CA ASN A 125 8.55 2.13 23.06
C ASN A 125 8.50 0.83 23.87
N ASP A 126 7.92 -0.25 23.34
CA ASP A 126 7.80 -1.55 24.03
C ASP A 126 7.89 -2.72 23.04
N LEU A 127 9.11 -2.90 22.54
CA LEU A 127 9.41 -3.82 21.46
C LEU A 127 9.43 -5.28 21.93
N ASN A 128 8.37 -6.03 21.62
CA ASN A 128 8.24 -7.45 21.99
C ASN A 128 8.87 -8.38 20.94
N MET A 129 9.59 -9.43 21.35
CA MET A 129 10.12 -10.45 20.42
C MET A 129 9.04 -11.27 19.71
N LYS A 130 7.82 -11.35 20.26
CA LYS A 130 6.67 -12.01 19.62
C LYS A 130 6.32 -11.39 18.26
N ARG A 131 6.66 -10.10 18.05
CA ARG A 131 6.44 -9.39 16.79
C ARG A 131 7.04 -10.12 15.58
N MET A 132 8.16 -10.80 15.79
CA MET A 132 8.87 -11.58 14.77
C MET A 132 8.07 -12.79 14.26
N ARG A 133 6.98 -13.17 14.92
CA ARG A 133 6.16 -14.34 14.55
C ARG A 133 4.78 -13.94 14.03
N ASN A 134 4.56 -12.65 13.78
CA ASN A 134 3.28 -12.10 13.37
C ASN A 134 3.37 -11.43 11.98
N PRO A 135 3.28 -12.18 10.86
CA PRO A 135 3.32 -11.60 9.52
C PRO A 135 2.29 -10.49 9.28
N ILE A 136 1.06 -10.59 9.83
CA ILE A 136 0.09 -9.48 9.79
C ILE A 136 0.68 -8.24 10.45
N GLY A 137 1.30 -8.39 11.63
CA GLY A 137 1.98 -7.29 12.30
C GLY A 137 3.19 -6.73 11.52
N HIS A 138 3.97 -7.60 10.86
CA HIS A 138 5.07 -7.17 9.99
C HIS A 138 4.57 -6.28 8.85
N SER A 139 3.45 -6.67 8.20
CA SER A 139 2.86 -5.94 7.07
C SER A 139 2.23 -4.61 7.48
N HIS A 140 1.46 -4.59 8.56
CA HIS A 140 0.71 -3.39 8.99
C HIS A 140 1.51 -2.40 9.84
N TYR A 141 2.46 -2.89 10.65
CA TYR A 141 3.10 -2.07 11.69
C TYR A 141 4.63 -2.12 11.66
N GLY A 142 5.20 -2.95 10.80
CA GLY A 142 6.59 -3.36 10.92
C GLY A 142 7.44 -3.12 9.69
N ASP A 143 8.41 -4.02 9.53
CA ASP A 143 9.45 -4.01 8.51
C ASP A 143 8.93 -4.32 7.09
N LEU A 144 7.68 -4.77 6.95
CA LEU A 144 7.04 -5.08 5.68
C LEU A 144 5.96 -4.07 5.26
N GLN A 145 5.79 -2.96 5.99
CA GLN A 145 4.87 -1.84 5.66
C GLN A 145 5.02 -1.30 4.23
N PHE A 146 6.15 -1.50 3.57
CA PHE A 146 6.31 -1.09 2.17
C PHE A 146 5.39 -1.87 1.21
N PHE A 147 4.86 -3.03 1.60
CA PHE A 147 3.79 -3.69 0.85
C PHE A 147 2.46 -2.92 0.91
N GLN A 148 2.28 -2.03 1.88
CA GLN A 148 1.14 -1.11 1.95
C GLN A 148 1.51 0.29 1.45
N CYS A 149 2.56 0.41 0.62
CA CYS A 149 3.10 1.70 0.24
C CYS A 149 3.42 2.62 1.44
N MET A 150 3.88 2.06 2.56
CA MET A 150 4.25 2.80 3.77
C MET A 150 5.73 2.63 4.11
N ALA A 151 6.28 3.59 4.86
CA ALA A 151 7.62 3.49 5.40
C ALA A 151 7.67 2.46 6.55
N SER A 152 8.76 1.72 6.67
CA SER A 152 8.93 0.76 7.76
C SER A 152 9.34 1.43 9.08
N ASN A 153 9.95 2.62 9.01
CA ASN A 153 10.54 3.31 10.14
C ASN A 153 10.21 4.80 10.09
N ARG A 154 10.07 5.41 11.27
CA ARG A 154 9.83 6.85 11.37
C ARG A 154 11.04 7.61 10.83
N GLY A 155 10.81 8.54 9.91
CA GLY A 155 11.86 9.32 9.28
C GLY A 155 12.72 8.54 8.29
N GLU A 156 12.24 7.38 7.81
CA GLU A 156 12.86 6.68 6.69
C GLU A 156 12.87 7.57 5.45
N ASP A 157 14.03 7.65 4.78
CA ASP A 157 14.14 8.40 3.53
C ASP A 157 13.19 7.79 2.48
N PRO A 158 12.36 8.60 1.78
CA PRO A 158 11.44 8.10 0.77
C PRO A 158 12.10 7.23 -0.32
N GLU A 159 13.37 7.49 -0.66
CA GLU A 159 14.08 6.67 -1.64
C GLU A 159 14.40 5.26 -1.10
N ILE A 160 14.53 5.07 0.22
CA ILE A 160 14.67 3.75 0.84
C ILE A 160 13.36 2.96 0.72
N THR A 161 12.22 3.56 1.08
CA THR A 161 10.91 2.90 0.95
C THR A 161 10.63 2.54 -0.50
N LYS A 162 10.87 3.48 -1.41
CA LYS A 162 10.74 3.26 -2.84
C LYS A 162 11.63 2.12 -3.32
N ALA A 163 12.92 2.08 -2.95
CA ALA A 163 13.80 0.96 -3.32
C ALA A 163 13.27 -0.40 -2.82
N LYS A 164 12.67 -0.46 -1.62
CA LYS A 164 12.04 -1.71 -1.12
C LYS A 164 10.83 -2.10 -1.97
N VAL A 165 9.94 -1.15 -2.29
CA VAL A 165 8.79 -1.37 -3.17
C VAL A 165 9.26 -1.87 -4.53
N MET A 166 10.19 -1.14 -5.16
CA MET A 166 10.76 -1.44 -6.47
C MET A 166 11.45 -2.80 -6.50
N LEU A 167 12.14 -3.19 -5.43
CA LEU A 167 12.73 -4.53 -5.31
C LEU A 167 11.66 -5.62 -5.16
N ALA A 168 10.56 -5.34 -4.47
CA ALA A 168 9.48 -6.29 -4.24
C ALA A 168 8.59 -6.51 -5.47
N ILE A 169 8.26 -5.45 -6.20
CA ILE A 169 7.52 -5.52 -7.48
C ILE A 169 8.45 -5.83 -8.66
N GLY A 170 9.74 -5.59 -8.45
CA GLY A 170 10.79 -5.97 -9.36
C GLY A 170 11.20 -4.97 -10.42
N GLU A 171 10.96 -3.69 -10.23
CA GLU A 171 11.39 -2.67 -11.18
C GLU A 171 12.91 -2.39 -11.11
N ASP A 172 13.60 -2.73 -10.01
CA ASP A 172 15.07 -2.62 -9.89
C ASP A 172 15.84 -3.87 -10.39
N GLY A 173 15.18 -4.80 -11.09
CA GLY A 173 15.85 -5.99 -11.64
C GLY A 173 15.01 -7.24 -11.92
N ILE A 174 13.68 -7.16 -11.87
CA ILE A 174 12.77 -8.20 -12.37
C ILE A 174 12.42 -7.92 -13.83
N THR A 175 13.22 -8.51 -14.71
CA THR A 175 12.87 -8.66 -16.12
C THR A 175 11.80 -9.76 -16.26
N PRO A 176 11.16 -9.94 -17.43
CA PRO A 176 10.36 -11.14 -17.70
C PRO A 176 11.09 -12.48 -17.45
N ASN A 177 12.42 -12.47 -17.34
CA ASN A 177 13.26 -13.63 -17.04
C ASN A 177 13.66 -13.74 -15.55
N THR A 178 13.32 -12.76 -14.73
CA THR A 178 13.70 -12.80 -13.33
C THR A 178 12.76 -13.71 -12.57
N GLU A 179 13.34 -14.81 -12.10
CA GLU A 179 12.64 -15.74 -11.25
C GLU A 179 12.43 -15.09 -9.87
N VAL A 180 11.20 -14.65 -9.58
CA VAL A 180 10.76 -14.19 -8.23
C VAL A 180 11.17 -15.20 -7.14
N ALA A 181 11.32 -16.47 -7.51
CA ALA A 181 11.84 -17.56 -6.67
C ALA A 181 13.29 -17.37 -6.19
N LYS A 182 14.04 -16.38 -6.66
CA LYS A 182 15.44 -16.10 -6.27
C LYS A 182 15.63 -14.82 -5.45
N THR A 183 14.64 -13.91 -5.43
CA THR A 183 14.66 -12.73 -4.57
C THR A 183 14.47 -13.17 -3.12
N LYS A 184 15.52 -13.12 -2.31
CA LYS A 184 15.48 -13.59 -0.92
C LYS A 184 14.92 -12.53 0.00
N LEU A 185 14.07 -12.95 0.93
CA LEU A 185 13.51 -12.09 2.00
C LEU A 185 14.56 -11.54 2.97
N ILE A 186 15.83 -11.95 2.83
CA ILE A 186 16.93 -11.53 3.69
C ILE A 186 17.14 -10.02 3.69
N GLN A 187 16.74 -9.36 2.60
CA GLN A 187 16.80 -7.92 2.42
C GLN A 187 15.70 -7.16 3.19
N PHE A 188 14.63 -7.84 3.58
CA PHE A 188 13.46 -7.23 4.22
C PHE A 188 13.28 -7.72 5.66
N CYS A 189 13.37 -9.03 5.87
CA CYS A 189 12.98 -9.65 7.13
C CYS A 189 14.18 -9.91 8.07
N PRO A 190 14.01 -9.65 9.38
CA PRO A 190 15.04 -9.86 10.40
C PRO A 190 15.26 -11.33 10.72
N VAL A 191 16.29 -11.60 11.53
CA VAL A 191 16.57 -12.96 12.03
C VAL A 191 15.39 -13.46 12.88
N ARG A 192 14.96 -14.71 12.67
CA ARG A 192 13.81 -15.36 13.33
C ARG A 192 12.42 -14.79 12.97
N SER A 193 12.32 -14.00 11.91
CA SER A 193 11.03 -13.56 11.38
C SER A 193 10.20 -14.71 10.81
N LEU A 194 8.88 -14.53 10.79
CA LEU A 194 7.97 -15.19 9.86
C LEU A 194 7.44 -14.12 8.89
N PRO A 195 7.51 -14.35 7.57
CA PRO A 195 8.16 -15.47 6.88
C PRO A 195 9.68 -15.55 7.14
N PRO A 196 10.30 -16.75 7.11
CA PRO A 196 11.73 -16.89 7.35
C PRO A 196 12.56 -16.17 6.28
N ARG A 197 13.50 -15.34 6.72
CA ARG A 197 14.30 -14.48 5.83
C ARG A 197 15.10 -15.19 4.72
N TYR A 198 15.32 -16.49 4.82
CA TYR A 198 16.02 -17.26 3.77
C TYR A 198 15.09 -17.76 2.67
N MET A 199 13.77 -17.65 2.86
CA MET A 199 12.79 -18.01 1.85
C MET A 199 12.78 -16.97 0.71
N PRO A 200 12.38 -17.39 -0.50
CA PRO A 200 12.14 -16.45 -1.59
C PRO A 200 10.88 -15.62 -1.35
N LEU A 201 10.81 -14.47 -2.00
CA LEU A 201 9.64 -13.59 -1.99
C LEU A 201 8.36 -14.31 -2.41
N THR A 202 8.45 -15.28 -3.33
CA THR A 202 7.31 -16.11 -3.72
C THR A 202 6.63 -16.83 -2.55
N CYS A 203 7.36 -17.14 -1.49
CA CYS A 203 6.78 -17.80 -0.32
C CYS A 203 5.85 -16.88 0.47
N THR A 204 5.95 -15.56 0.33
CA THR A 204 5.07 -14.63 1.05
C THR A 204 3.67 -14.68 0.45
N LEU A 205 3.56 -14.57 -0.88
CA LEU A 205 2.29 -14.60 -1.63
C LEU A 205 1.58 -15.97 -1.59
N ALA A 206 2.31 -17.04 -1.27
CA ALA A 206 1.82 -18.42 -1.40
C ALA A 206 1.83 -19.20 -0.08
N ILE A 207 2.06 -18.54 1.06
CA ILE A 207 2.24 -19.25 2.33
C ILE A 207 1.00 -20.12 2.60
N ASP A 208 1.22 -21.42 2.65
CA ASP A 208 0.20 -22.44 2.93
C ASP A 208 -1.00 -22.51 1.98
N SER A 209 -0.87 -22.03 0.73
CA SER A 209 -1.99 -22.17 -0.22
C SER A 209 -2.25 -23.63 -0.56
N ARG A 210 -3.51 -24.04 -0.42
CA ARG A 210 -4.00 -25.40 -0.70
C ARG A 210 -4.70 -25.50 -2.05
N PHE A 211 -5.06 -24.38 -2.65
CA PHE A 211 -5.78 -24.34 -3.91
C PHE A 211 -4.96 -24.95 -5.05
N GLN A 212 -5.52 -25.96 -5.73
CA GLN A 212 -4.81 -26.69 -6.79
C GLN A 212 -4.63 -25.86 -8.07
N GLY A 213 -5.47 -24.84 -8.27
CA GLY A 213 -5.39 -23.92 -9.41
C GLY A 213 -4.56 -22.66 -9.13
N PHE A 214 -3.75 -22.66 -8.06
CA PHE A 214 -2.93 -21.53 -7.65
C PHE A 214 -2.06 -21.00 -8.80
N ASP A 215 -2.16 -19.70 -9.08
CA ASP A 215 -1.30 -19.00 -10.04
C ASP A 215 -0.64 -17.80 -9.35
N ILE A 216 0.63 -17.99 -8.97
CA ILE A 216 1.41 -16.97 -8.28
C ILE A 216 1.54 -15.67 -9.06
N ARG A 217 1.46 -15.69 -10.40
CA ARG A 217 1.60 -14.49 -11.22
C ARG A 217 0.37 -13.60 -11.07
N ARG A 218 -0.82 -14.22 -11.03
CA ARG A 218 -2.07 -13.50 -10.81
C ARG A 218 -2.10 -12.89 -9.41
N ARG A 219 -1.67 -13.64 -8.40
CA ARG A 219 -1.58 -13.16 -7.03
C ARG A 219 -0.54 -12.05 -6.85
N ALA A 220 0.63 -12.17 -7.49
CA ALA A 220 1.62 -11.11 -7.51
C ALA A 220 1.08 -9.84 -8.18
N LEU A 221 0.38 -9.95 -9.31
CA LEU A 221 -0.21 -8.80 -9.98
C LEU A 221 -1.26 -8.11 -9.10
N GLY A 222 -2.13 -8.87 -8.42
CA GLY A 222 -3.08 -8.30 -7.46
C GLY A 222 -2.39 -7.55 -6.32
N SER A 223 -1.29 -8.09 -5.78
CA SER A 223 -0.50 -7.45 -4.72
C SER A 223 0.14 -6.14 -5.19
N ILE A 224 0.59 -6.08 -6.44
CA ILE A 224 1.10 -4.84 -7.06
C ILE A 224 -0.02 -3.81 -7.23
N LEU A 225 -1.22 -4.23 -7.65
CA LEU A 225 -2.38 -3.34 -7.77
C LEU A 225 -2.76 -2.75 -6.41
N HIS A 226 -2.68 -3.53 -5.33
CA HIS A 226 -2.87 -3.03 -3.97
C HIS A 226 -1.84 -1.95 -3.61
N ILE A 227 -0.55 -2.18 -3.84
CA ILE A 227 0.49 -1.16 -3.59
C ILE A 227 0.21 0.13 -4.37
N ILE A 228 -0.25 -0.01 -5.62
CA ILE A 228 -0.61 1.16 -6.44
C ILE A 228 -1.81 1.88 -5.82
N GLN A 229 -2.84 1.17 -5.38
CA GLN A 229 -4.02 1.74 -4.72
C GLN A 229 -3.62 2.48 -3.43
N ASP A 230 -2.93 1.82 -2.50
CA ASP A 230 -2.39 2.40 -1.26
C ASP A 230 -1.50 3.62 -1.50
N SER A 231 -0.77 3.64 -2.63
CA SER A 231 0.02 4.82 -2.97
C SER A 231 -0.80 6.09 -3.22
N TYR A 232 -2.12 5.99 -3.40
CA TYR A 232 -3.04 7.12 -3.46
C TYR A 232 -3.83 7.32 -2.16
N ALA A 233 -3.75 6.38 -1.20
CA ALA A 233 -4.32 6.55 0.13
C ALA A 233 -3.52 7.57 0.93
N ILE A 234 -4.22 8.58 1.43
CA ILE A 234 -3.61 9.73 2.11
C ILE A 234 -3.08 9.36 3.50
N GLY A 235 -3.63 8.30 4.11
CA GLY A 235 -3.07 7.69 5.31
C GLY A 235 -1.69 7.07 5.08
N HIS A 236 -1.37 6.67 3.85
CA HIS A 236 -0.16 5.89 3.55
C HIS A 236 0.95 6.72 2.94
N THR A 237 0.60 7.62 2.00
CA THR A 237 1.59 8.47 1.33
C THR A 237 1.15 9.91 1.18
N ARG A 238 2.13 10.78 0.90
CA ARG A 238 1.90 12.14 0.40
C ARG A 238 2.36 12.23 -1.05
N ARG A 239 1.46 12.58 -1.97
CA ARG A 239 1.79 12.87 -3.38
C ARG A 239 1.81 14.36 -3.69
N ALA A 240 2.53 14.72 -4.75
CA ALA A 240 2.54 16.09 -5.26
C ALA A 240 1.25 16.38 -6.05
N LEU A 241 0.38 17.26 -5.56
CA LEU A 241 -0.78 17.72 -6.34
C LEU A 241 -0.33 18.49 -7.59
N LEU A 242 -0.79 18.07 -8.76
CA LEU A 242 -0.42 18.62 -10.06
C LEU A 242 -1.31 19.77 -10.50
N ASN A 243 -2.59 19.75 -10.16
CA ASN A 243 -3.58 20.78 -10.49
C ASN A 243 -3.98 21.60 -9.25
N LYS A 244 -2.98 22.21 -8.59
CA LYS A 244 -3.21 22.99 -7.36
C LYS A 244 -4.16 24.16 -7.57
N GLU A 245 -4.18 24.71 -8.78
CA GLU A 245 -5.05 25.79 -9.21
C GLU A 245 -6.53 25.44 -9.22
N ASP A 246 -6.86 24.14 -9.30
CA ASP A 246 -8.24 23.64 -9.31
C ASP A 246 -8.74 23.28 -7.92
N LYS A 247 -7.85 23.22 -6.93
CA LYS A 247 -8.21 22.98 -5.53
C LYS A 247 -8.87 24.23 -4.94
N ILE A 248 -10.10 24.09 -4.48
CA ILE A 248 -10.90 25.14 -3.82
C ILE A 248 -10.69 25.11 -2.30
N SER A 249 -10.64 23.91 -1.73
CA SER A 249 -10.42 23.73 -0.30
C SER A 249 -9.45 22.58 -0.07
N ASP A 250 -8.64 22.74 0.97
CA ASP A 250 -7.87 21.65 1.57
C ASP A 250 -8.74 20.83 2.54
N ASN A 251 -9.86 21.39 3.01
CA ASN A 251 -10.70 20.79 4.04
C ASN A 251 -12.21 21.11 3.86
N PRO A 252 -13.05 20.13 3.47
CA PRO A 252 -12.63 18.87 2.85
C PRO A 252 -11.86 19.16 1.56
N LEU A 253 -11.05 18.23 1.08
CA LEU A 253 -10.39 18.40 -0.23
C LEU A 253 -11.47 18.53 -1.30
N GLN A 254 -11.52 19.70 -1.91
CA GLN A 254 -12.51 20.03 -2.91
C GLN A 254 -11.82 20.63 -4.11
N PHE A 255 -12.24 20.20 -5.28
CA PHE A 255 -11.83 20.76 -6.56
C PHE A 255 -13.00 21.54 -7.18
N LYS A 256 -12.68 22.39 -8.16
CA LYS A 256 -13.69 23.05 -8.97
C LYS A 256 -14.64 22.02 -9.58
N PRO A 257 -15.93 22.36 -9.75
CA PRO A 257 -16.86 21.49 -10.47
C PRO A 257 -16.29 21.07 -11.83
N GLY A 258 -16.29 19.75 -12.10
CA GLY A 258 -15.75 19.17 -13.32
C GLY A 258 -14.22 19.03 -13.37
N ALA A 259 -13.50 19.37 -12.30
CA ALA A 259 -12.08 19.08 -12.15
C ALA A 259 -11.88 17.93 -11.16
N THR A 260 -11.09 16.92 -11.55
CA THR A 260 -10.65 15.85 -10.65
C THR A 260 -9.28 16.15 -10.10
N ASP A 261 -8.96 15.56 -8.96
CA ASP A 261 -7.63 15.55 -8.40
C ASP A 261 -6.62 14.89 -9.36
N ARG A 262 -5.43 15.50 -9.49
CA ARG A 262 -4.34 14.96 -10.30
C ARG A 262 -3.08 14.89 -9.48
N TRP A 263 -2.66 13.68 -9.15
CA TRP A 263 -1.49 13.47 -8.31
C TRP A 263 -0.27 13.03 -9.12
N GLY A 264 0.87 13.61 -8.74
CA GLY A 264 2.18 13.32 -9.29
C GLY A 264 2.95 12.35 -8.40
N ALA A 265 4.27 12.49 -8.39
CA ALA A 265 5.16 11.61 -7.63
C ALA A 265 4.86 11.60 -6.12
N ILE A 266 5.14 10.46 -5.49
CA ILE A 266 5.18 10.34 -4.03
C ILE A 266 6.33 11.20 -3.51
N VAL A 267 6.01 12.05 -2.54
CA VAL A 267 6.94 12.98 -1.88
C VAL A 267 7.33 12.43 -0.51
N ASN A 268 6.44 11.66 0.13
CA ASN A 268 6.69 11.07 1.44
C ASN A 268 5.89 9.78 1.62
N PHE A 269 6.46 8.86 2.39
CA PHE A 269 5.78 7.66 2.89
C PHE A 269 5.54 7.83 4.38
N TYR A 270 4.33 7.54 4.85
CA TYR A 270 4.02 7.58 6.27
C TYR A 270 4.32 6.23 6.95
N THR A 271 4.35 6.24 8.27
CA THR A 271 4.41 5.03 9.10
C THR A 271 3.10 4.94 9.86
N ASP A 272 2.57 3.73 10.06
CA ASP A 272 1.38 3.54 10.91
C ASP A 272 1.64 4.06 12.33
N PHE A 273 2.82 3.74 12.88
CA PHE A 273 3.18 4.21 14.22
C PHE A 273 3.21 5.74 14.30
N GLY A 274 2.38 6.28 15.21
CA GLY A 274 2.25 7.72 15.45
C GLY A 274 1.10 8.37 14.68
N GLN A 275 0.38 7.62 13.85
CA GLN A 275 -0.88 8.07 13.28
C GLN A 275 -2.04 7.85 14.26
N ASN A 276 -3.09 8.65 14.11
CA ASN A 276 -4.36 8.38 14.77
C ASN A 276 -5.02 7.22 14.02
N GLY A 277 -5.19 6.08 14.69
CA GLY A 277 -5.74 4.87 14.09
C GLY A 277 -7.16 5.02 13.56
N ASP A 278 -7.98 5.90 14.14
CA ASP A 278 -9.35 6.15 13.66
C ASP A 278 -9.32 6.98 12.37
N LEU A 279 -8.39 7.93 12.25
CA LEU A 279 -8.22 8.74 11.04
C LEU A 279 -7.55 7.93 9.92
N HIS A 280 -6.56 7.11 10.26
CA HIS A 280 -5.95 6.15 9.34
C HIS A 280 -7.00 5.17 8.80
N ALA A 281 -7.83 4.59 9.69
CA ALA A 281 -8.93 3.72 9.29
C ALA A 281 -9.97 4.43 8.41
N ASN A 282 -10.20 5.73 8.57
CA ASN A 282 -11.11 6.49 7.69
C ASN A 282 -10.57 6.71 6.27
N TYR A 283 -9.24 6.65 6.08
CA TYR A 283 -8.61 6.70 4.74
C TYR A 283 -8.47 5.33 4.11
N ASP A 284 -8.47 4.30 4.94
CA ASP A 284 -8.45 2.91 4.50
C ASP A 284 -9.86 2.33 4.40
N HIS A 285 -10.92 3.03 4.83
CA HIS A 285 -12.28 2.52 4.83
C HIS A 285 -13.29 3.57 4.44
N GLU A 286 -14.09 3.28 3.41
CA GLU A 286 -15.28 4.08 3.09
C GLU A 286 -16.31 3.94 4.21
N ASN A 287 -16.70 5.08 4.79
CA ASN A 287 -17.93 5.20 5.58
C ASN A 287 -19.13 5.63 4.71
N ASP A 288 -18.85 6.24 3.55
CA ASP A 288 -19.81 6.68 2.54
C ASP A 288 -19.58 5.79 1.29
N GLY A 289 -20.57 4.97 0.93
CA GLY A 289 -20.36 3.79 0.05
C GLY A 289 -19.81 4.05 -1.36
N ILE A 290 -19.36 2.96 -1.98
CA ILE A 290 -18.59 2.95 -3.24
C ILE A 290 -19.32 3.69 -4.39
N PRO A 291 -18.62 4.57 -5.14
CA PRO A 291 -19.09 5.07 -6.44
C PRO A 291 -19.36 3.91 -7.40
N ASP A 292 -20.49 3.92 -8.11
CA ASP A 292 -20.93 2.78 -8.92
C ASP A 292 -19.80 2.22 -9.80
N PRO A 293 -19.32 0.97 -9.55
CA PRO A 293 -18.18 0.40 -10.26
C PRO A 293 -18.46 0.15 -11.74
N GLU A 294 -19.72 0.20 -12.17
CA GLU A 294 -20.11 0.16 -13.59
C GLU A 294 -20.05 1.55 -14.26
N ASN A 295 -19.84 2.61 -13.50
CA ASN A 295 -19.92 4.00 -13.96
C ASN A 295 -18.79 4.89 -13.39
N LEU A 296 -17.56 4.36 -13.36
CA LEU A 296 -16.34 5.06 -12.92
C LEU A 296 -16.02 6.35 -13.72
N GLY A 297 -16.78 6.68 -14.77
CA GLY A 297 -16.64 7.89 -15.59
C GLY A 297 -17.60 9.03 -15.23
N ASN A 298 -18.56 8.80 -14.33
CA ASN A 298 -19.42 9.86 -13.82
C ASN A 298 -18.77 10.49 -12.58
N LEU A 299 -18.22 11.68 -12.77
CA LEU A 299 -17.43 12.44 -11.80
C LEU A 299 -18.28 13.17 -10.75
N ASP A 300 -19.61 13.04 -10.82
CA ASP A 300 -20.58 13.63 -9.89
C ASP A 300 -21.01 12.64 -8.78
N GLN A 301 -20.40 11.45 -8.72
CA GLN A 301 -20.67 10.40 -7.72
C GLN A 301 -19.74 10.52 -6.53
#